data_AF-A0A183CPW8-F1
#
_entry.id   AF-A0A183CPW8-F1
#
_cell.length_a   1.000
_cell.length_b   1.000
_cell.length_c   1.000
_cell.angle_alpha   90.00
_cell.angle_beta   90.00
_cell.angle_gamma   90.00
#
_symmetry.space_group_name_H-M   'P 1'
#
loop_
_entity.id
_entity.type
_entity.pdbx_description
1 polymer ?
#
loop_
_entity_poly.entity_id
_entity_poly.type
_entity_poly.pdbx_seq_one_letter_code
_entity_poly.pdbx_strand_id
1 'polypeptide(L)' 'EELRARMIKFSKFVEIGEAEQYDRRGDKPWARLTVEQKAQIQRELNDFKAEMDVHEEARRMTRFHKH' A
#
# COMPACT_ATOMS: atom_id res chain seq x y z
N GLU A 1 26.26 -2.12 -30.11
CA GLU A 1 26.53 -3.31 -29.27
C GLU A 1 26.61 -3.02 -27.78
N GLU A 2 27.24 -1.93 -27.33
CA GLU A 2 27.42 -1.61 -25.89
C GLU A 2 26.14 -1.58 -25.04
N LEU A 3 25.02 -1.06 -25.58
CA LEU A 3 23.76 -0.96 -24.82
C LEU A 3 23.23 -2.34 -24.40
N ARG A 4 23.39 -3.37 -25.24
CA ARG A 4 22.93 -4.73 -24.92
C ARG A 4 23.76 -5.39 -23.82
N ALA A 5 25.04 -5.02 -23.69
CA ALA A 5 25.91 -5.50 -22.63
C ALA A 5 25.59 -4.89 -21.25
N ARG A 6 24.94 -3.71 -21.22
CA ARG A 6 24.55 -3.00 -19.99
C ARG A 6 23.12 -3.33 -19.51
N MET A 7 22.42 -4.26 -20.17
CA MET A 7 21.06 -4.64 -19.77
C MET A 7 21.06 -5.71 -18.68
N ILE A 8 20.19 -5.52 -17.68
CA ILE A 8 19.88 -6.56 -16.67
C ILE A 8 19.37 -7.81 -17.42
N LYS A 9 19.93 -8.97 -17.06
CA LYS A 9 19.54 -10.27 -17.61
C LYS A 9 18.71 -11.02 -16.57
N PHE A 10 17.60 -11.58 -17.00
CA PHE A 10 16.77 -12.44 -16.15
C PHE A 10 17.05 -13.90 -16.47
N SER A 11 17.19 -14.72 -15.42
CA SER A 11 17.29 -16.17 -15.57
C SER A 11 15.96 -16.73 -16.10
N LYS A 12 16.06 -17.78 -16.93
CA LYS A 12 14.91 -18.58 -17.35
C LYS A 12 14.61 -19.73 -16.38
N PHE A 13 15.54 -20.02 -15.48
CA PHE A 13 15.37 -21.02 -14.45
C PHE A 13 14.60 -20.42 -13.28
N VAL A 14 13.56 -21.12 -12.86
CA VAL A 14 12.73 -20.78 -11.70
C VAL A 14 12.73 -21.99 -10.77
N GLU A 15 13.23 -21.78 -9.55
CA GLU A 15 13.15 -22.78 -8.48
C GLU A 15 11.74 -22.77 -7.88
N ILE A 16 11.20 -23.95 -7.61
CA ILE A 16 9.87 -24.13 -7.04
C ILE A 16 10.02 -24.83 -5.69
N GLY A 17 9.54 -24.19 -4.63
CA GLY A 17 9.44 -24.76 -3.29
C GLY A 17 7.98 -24.96 -2.89
N GLU A 18 7.73 -25.89 -1.97
CA GLU A 18 6.41 -26.08 -1.39
C GLU A 18 6.11 -24.99 -0.35
N ALA A 19 4.91 -24.41 -0.41
CA ALA A 19 4.42 -23.50 0.61
C ALA A 19 3.65 -24.28 1.68
N GLU A 20 3.64 -23.78 2.91
CA GLU A 20 2.86 -24.38 3.99
C GLU A 20 1.36 -24.47 3.63
N GLN A 21 0.75 -25.60 3.96
CA GLN A 21 -0.69 -25.82 3.74
C GLN A 21 -1.44 -25.59 5.05
N TYR A 22 -1.83 -24.34 5.29
CA TYR A 22 -2.68 -23.94 6.41
C TYR A 22 -3.77 -22.97 5.96
N ASP A 23 -4.78 -22.79 6.81
CA ASP A 23 -5.86 -21.86 6.56
C ASP A 23 -5.40 -20.41 6.71
N ARG A 24 -5.32 -19.69 5.58
CA ARG A 24 -4.95 -18.28 5.50
C ARG A 24 -6.15 -17.34 5.46
N ARG A 25 -7.37 -17.85 5.67
CA ARG A 25 -8.58 -17.02 5.65
C ARG A 25 -8.54 -16.03 6.81
N GLY A 26 -8.72 -14.76 6.46
CA GLY A 26 -8.98 -13.68 7.41
C GLY A 26 -10.29 -13.00 7.05
N ASP A 27 -10.98 -12.47 8.06
CA ASP A 27 -12.15 -11.62 7.83
C ASP A 27 -11.76 -10.33 7.09
N LYS A 28 -12.71 -9.76 6.34
CA LYS A 28 -12.52 -8.55 5.54
C LYS A 28 -13.43 -7.44 6.07
N PRO A 29 -13.14 -6.85 7.25
CA PRO A 29 -14.02 -5.87 7.88
C PRO A 29 -14.25 -4.63 6.99
N TRP A 30 -13.27 -4.25 6.17
CA TRP A 30 -13.36 -3.13 5.23
C TRP A 30 -14.47 -3.30 4.17
N ALA A 31 -14.87 -4.54 3.87
CA ALA A 31 -15.93 -4.82 2.89
C ALA A 31 -17.34 -4.49 3.41
N ARG A 32 -17.51 -4.36 4.74
CA ARG A 32 -18.80 -4.12 5.40
C ARG A 32 -18.97 -2.69 5.92
N LEU A 33 -18.06 -1.78 5.58
CA LEU A 33 -18.12 -0.38 6.02
C LEU A 33 -19.28 0.37 5.36
N THR A 34 -20.12 1.02 6.17
CA THR A 34 -21.18 1.93 5.69
C THR A 34 -20.60 3.23 5.14
N VAL A 35 -21.44 4.06 4.50
CA VAL A 35 -21.02 5.37 3.98
C VAL A 35 -20.63 6.29 5.14
N GLU A 36 -21.39 6.27 6.23
CA GLU A 36 -21.18 7.07 7.43
C GLU A 36 -19.88 6.69 8.13
N GLN A 37 -19.61 5.38 8.28
CA GLN A 37 -18.36 4.89 8.86
C GLN A 37 -17.15 5.31 8.02
N LYS A 38 -17.27 5.25 6.69
CA LYS A 38 -16.20 5.73 5.80
C LYS A 38 -15.97 7.22 5.96
N ALA A 39 -17.03 8.04 6.03
CA ALA A 39 -16.91 9.47 6.24
C ALA A 39 -16.28 9.79 7.61
N GLN A 40 -16.63 9.06 8.66
CA GLN A 40 -16.00 9.20 9.97
C GLN A 40 -14.50 8.88 9.92
N ILE A 41 -14.12 7.72 9.35
CA ILE A 41 -12.72 7.33 9.20
C ILE A 41 -11.93 8.34 8.36
N GLN A 42 -12.54 8.91 7.31
CA GLN A 42 -11.89 9.94 6.48
C GLN A 42 -11.58 11.21 7.28
N ARG A 43 -12.49 11.65 8.16
CA ARG A 43 -12.24 12.78 9.06
C ARG A 43 -11.11 12.46 10.03
N GLU A 44 -11.20 11.33 10.73
CA GLU A 44 -10.16 10.89 11.68
C GLU A 44 -8.77 10.80 11.02
N LEU A 45 -8.69 10.29 9.79
CA LEU A 45 -7.44 10.21 9.04
C LEU A 45 -6.91 11.58 8.59
N ASN A 46 -7.78 12.54 8.31
CA ASN A 46 -7.35 13.89 7.96
C ASN A 46 -6.83 14.64 9.19
N ASP A 47 -7.50 14.50 10.33
CA ASP A 47 -7.07 15.07 11.61
C ASP A 47 -5.70 14.50 12.00
N PHE A 48 -5.55 13.17 11.93
CA PHE A 48 -4.26 12.51 12.17
C PHE A 48 -3.16 13.02 11.24
N LYS A 49 -3.44 13.17 9.94
CA LYS A 49 -2.44 13.62 8.95
C LYS A 49 -2.06 15.09 9.10
N ALA A 50 -2.91 15.91 9.71
CA ALA A 50 -2.60 17.29 10.02
C ALA A 50 -1.57 17.38 11.16
N GLU A 51 -1.60 16.44 12.10
CA GLU A 51 -0.68 16.36 13.24
C GLU A 51 0.56 15.49 12.97
N MET A 52 0.46 14.56 12.02
CA MET A 52 1.54 13.63 11.67
C MET A 52 2.80 14.37 11.22
N ASP A 53 3.95 13.98 11.78
CA ASP A 53 5.23 14.56 11.40
C ASP A 53 5.60 14.19 9.96
N VAL A 54 5.75 15.22 9.12
CA VAL A 54 6.10 15.10 7.71
C VAL A 54 7.12 16.18 7.41
N HIS A 55 8.24 15.76 6.82
CA HIS A 55 9.28 16.67 6.34
C HIS A 55 8.67 17.80 5.51
N GLU A 56 9.11 19.04 5.75
CA GLU A 56 8.46 20.24 5.20
C GLU A 56 8.32 20.20 3.68
N GLU A 57 9.38 19.80 2.97
CA GLU A 57 9.40 19.66 1.51
C GLU A 57 8.42 18.60 0.99
N ALA A 58 8.08 17.61 1.83
CA ALA A 58 7.20 16.50 1.50
C ALA A 58 5.74 16.74 1.91
N ARG A 59 5.42 17.80 2.67
CA ARG A 59 4.06 18.06 3.17
C ARG A 59 2.99 18.06 2.06
N ARG A 60 3.33 18.54 0.86
CA ARG A 60 2.42 18.52 -0.30
C ARG A 60 2.02 17.10 -0.77
N MET A 61 2.79 16.09 -0.39
CA MET A 61 2.56 14.68 -0.72
C MET A 61 1.63 13.99 0.29
N THR A 62 1.34 14.62 1.43
CA THR A 62 0.39 14.08 2.42
C THR A 62 -0.99 13.96 1.78
N ARG A 63 -1.45 12.71 1.62
CA ARG A 63 -2.72 12.40 0.95
C ARG A 63 -3.91 12.60 1.90
N PHE A 64 -4.61 13.72 1.79
CA PHE A 64 -5.88 13.94 2.48
C PHE A 64 -7.06 13.25 1.75
N HIS A 65 -8.09 12.90 2.52
CA HIS A 65 -9.36 12.41 2.01
C HIS A 65 -10.32 13.59 1.74
N LYS A 66 -11.24 13.42 0.80
CA LYS A 66 -12.29 14.42 0.55
C LYS A 66 -13.25 14.46 1.76
N HIS A 67 -13.70 15.65 2.09
CA HIS A 67 -14.80 15.85 3.05
C HIS A 67 -16.15 15.53 2.41
#